data_AF-A0AAV2RM07-F1
#
_entry.id   AF-A0AAV2RM07-F1
#
_cell.length_a   1.000
_cell.length_b   1.000
_cell.length_c   1.000
_cell.angle_alpha   90.00
_cell.angle_beta   90.00
_cell.angle_gamma   90.00
#
_symmetry.space_group_name_H-M   'P 1'
#
loop_
_entity.id
_entity.type
_entity.pdbx_description
1 polymer ?
#
loop_
_entity_poly.entity_id
_entity_poly.type
_entity_poly.pdbx_seq_one_letter_code
_entity_poly.pdbx_strand_id
1 'polypeptide(L)'
;MTDKAMNDLFEEQWNEWIETLSFPTIENQKNIKDDISDILMKIFTMNGKECQKTIDSLNKEVSIIDLTTIPTPDDSDYQIQYSLVTLGLNVAAHSLGFTHGRSVEKIKCYTLDIMKKAVKYLNEIKEKLCQDYDKDFILHICKLVEDEFKIFNGGKKTIKLNKSYQIKVTIQTLTYAIPFFEKLHSQYIKKNDPKNILIDNYKSQVRNIFMGTYTQCKNETAANMLGDTLSNAILSSLKRDLTQTIADSFSLHNKFPSKLSLYAKVMEDLFEKKDFGMYIRFINDTNTAMESWIEMYVLDYCMETEERGKNRLEKQANEILEAKVEALTKCVNKMSKTTKNISFQVWLQNFFKCAQEIVPFSETVFNIFYMKEVEVTNFIEFEKKLIENLEKVKKNLASIFRTGNLEALNSLDEKPHISIAKNILGCTKRCPLCYVICIKASDHPGEHSAPYHYPLGVAGVHDEKTKELVLETCNVLSVGELNFRNYDTHHKWHKYKDYRSVVEYYKSWNIVPVSSLQASLYWKWVFSQFSKEFAKYHVSSCSKIPLQWKIIMEEDVKNSIKIMFKDTS
;
A
#
# COMPACT_ATOMS: atom_id res chain seq x y z
N MET A 1 19.32 -0.44 10.28
CA MET A 1 19.43 0.34 11.55
C MET A 1 19.50 -0.67 12.70
N THR A 2 20.58 -0.66 13.49
CA THR A 2 20.85 -1.70 14.51
C THR A 2 19.91 -1.60 15.73
N ASP A 3 19.73 -2.70 16.47
CA ASP A 3 18.94 -2.72 17.71
C ASP A 3 19.42 -1.68 18.73
N LYS A 4 20.73 -1.41 18.76
CA LYS A 4 21.31 -0.36 19.58
C LYS A 4 20.89 1.03 19.12
N ALA A 5 21.03 1.33 17.83
CA ALA A 5 20.61 2.63 17.28
C ALA A 5 19.10 2.88 17.43
N MET A 6 18.29 1.82 17.38
CA MET A 6 16.85 1.90 17.60
C MET A 6 16.48 2.15 19.07
N ASN A 7 17.21 1.53 20.00
CA ASN A 7 17.09 1.85 21.41
C ASN A 7 17.50 3.29 21.70
N ASP A 8 18.61 3.75 21.12
CA ASP A 8 19.11 5.11 21.31
C ASP A 8 18.07 6.13 20.80
N LEU A 9 17.46 5.87 19.63
CA LEU A 9 16.38 6.70 19.08
C LEU A 9 15.12 6.69 19.96
N PHE A 10 14.72 5.53 20.50
CA PHE A 10 13.60 5.46 21.43
C PHE A 10 13.88 6.29 22.69
N GLU A 11 15.08 6.18 23.27
CA GLU A 11 15.45 6.91 24.48
C GLU A 11 15.47 8.43 24.22
N GLU A 12 16.00 8.86 23.07
CA GLU A 12 15.97 10.27 22.64
C GLU A 12 14.54 10.81 22.55
N GLN A 13 13.67 10.13 21.79
CA GLN A 13 12.29 10.55 21.57
C GLN A 13 11.44 10.44 22.84
N TRP A 14 11.70 9.45 23.69
CA TRP A 14 11.04 9.29 24.98
C TRP A 14 11.35 10.46 25.91
N ASN A 15 12.62 10.88 25.99
CA ASN A 15 13.03 11.99 26.85
C ASN A 15 12.43 13.31 26.37
N GLU A 16 12.47 13.57 25.06
CA GLU A 16 11.82 14.74 24.46
C GLU A 16 10.31 14.75 24.78
N TRP A 17 9.63 13.62 24.58
CA TRP A 17 8.20 13.52 24.86
C TRP A 17 7.88 13.79 26.33
N ILE A 18 8.63 13.19 27.26
CA ILE A 18 8.45 13.41 28.70
C ILE A 18 8.65 14.87 29.11
N GLU A 19 9.55 15.60 28.45
CA GLU A 19 9.78 17.03 28.72
C GLU A 19 8.65 17.92 28.18
N THR A 20 8.00 17.52 27.09
CA THR A 20 6.86 18.27 26.52
C THR A 20 5.54 18.07 27.25
N LEU A 21 5.40 16.98 28.02
CA LEU A 21 4.17 16.66 28.71
C LEU A 21 3.93 17.59 29.91
N SER A 22 2.76 18.23 29.93
CA SER A 22 2.28 18.95 31.12
C SER A 22 1.67 17.96 32.10
N PHE A 23 2.34 17.74 33.23
CA PHE A 23 1.79 16.94 34.32
C PHE A 23 0.94 17.82 35.27
N PRO A 24 -0.15 17.30 35.84
CA PRO A 24 -0.89 18.00 36.88
C PRO A 24 0.04 18.32 38.05
N THR A 25 0.09 19.58 38.46
CA THR A 25 0.88 19.99 39.62
C THR A 25 0.20 19.45 40.87
N ILE A 26 0.80 18.44 41.51
CA ILE A 26 0.49 18.16 42.92
C ILE A 26 1.05 19.34 43.70
N GLU A 27 0.23 19.97 44.53
CA GLU A 27 0.65 21.13 45.32
C GLU A 27 1.87 20.76 46.16
N ASN A 28 3.04 21.32 45.84
CA ASN A 28 4.33 20.89 46.40
C ASN A 28 4.48 21.23 47.89
N GLN A 29 3.68 22.18 48.38
CA GLN A 29 3.70 22.64 49.76
C GLN A 29 2.29 23.01 50.21
N LYS A 30 1.71 22.20 51.10
CA LYS A 30 0.56 22.63 51.90
C LYS A 30 1.03 23.48 53.07
N ASN A 31 0.39 24.62 53.27
CA ASN A 31 0.70 25.50 54.39
C ASN A 31 0.02 25.01 55.68
N ILE A 32 0.55 23.91 56.23
CA ILE A 32 0.03 23.22 57.42
C ILE A 32 -0.04 24.17 58.63
N LYS A 33 0.91 25.11 58.73
CA LYS A 33 0.92 26.10 59.82
C LYS A 33 -0.24 27.10 59.71
N ASP A 34 -0.54 27.57 58.51
CA ASP A 34 -1.70 28.45 58.26
C ASP A 34 -3.01 27.70 58.51
N ASP A 35 -3.11 26.43 58.13
CA ASP A 35 -4.28 25.60 58.42
C ASP A 35 -4.53 25.45 59.93
N ILE A 36 -3.47 25.21 60.70
CA ILE A 36 -3.53 25.15 62.17
C ILE A 36 -4.01 26.49 62.73
N SER A 37 -3.43 27.60 62.26
CA SER A 37 -3.80 28.96 62.66
C SER A 37 -5.30 29.22 62.42
N ASP A 38 -5.78 28.97 61.20
CA ASP A 38 -7.16 29.22 60.80
C ASP A 38 -8.17 28.40 61.61
N ILE A 39 -7.83 27.13 61.89
CA ILE A 39 -8.68 26.24 62.68
C ILE A 39 -8.72 26.69 64.15
N LEU A 40 -7.57 27.04 64.73
CA LEU A 40 -7.49 27.54 66.10
C LEU A 40 -8.29 28.85 66.29
N MET A 41 -8.19 29.77 65.33
CA MET A 41 -8.98 31.02 65.32
C MET A 41 -10.48 30.75 65.35
N LYS A 42 -10.95 29.79 64.54
CA LYS A 42 -12.37 29.42 64.46
C LYS A 42 -12.86 28.73 65.73
N ILE A 43 -12.12 27.77 66.27
CA ILE A 43 -12.54 26.95 67.42
C ILE A 43 -12.54 27.75 68.73
N PHE A 44 -11.49 28.57 68.95
CA PHE A 44 -11.32 29.26 70.24
C PHE A 44 -11.74 30.73 70.24
N THR A 45 -12.16 31.28 69.09
CA THR A 45 -12.61 32.68 68.96
C THR A 45 -11.55 33.68 69.46
N MET A 46 -10.27 33.38 69.22
CA MET A 46 -9.14 34.22 69.62
C MET A 46 -9.07 35.48 68.75
N ASN A 47 -8.54 36.59 69.28
CA ASN A 47 -8.23 37.75 68.44
C ASN A 47 -6.92 37.52 67.66
N GLY A 48 -6.74 38.21 66.52
CA GLY A 48 -5.59 37.98 65.63
C GLY A 48 -4.21 38.20 66.28
N LYS A 49 -4.09 39.09 67.29
CA LYS A 49 -2.81 39.32 68.00
C LYS A 49 -2.47 38.19 68.97
N GLU A 50 -3.46 37.59 69.60
CA GLU A 50 -3.30 36.49 70.55
C GLU A 50 -3.01 35.16 69.84
N CYS A 51 -3.59 35.00 68.64
CA CYS A 51 -3.25 33.92 67.74
C CYS A 51 -1.85 34.09 67.13
N GLN A 52 -1.48 35.31 66.69
CA GLN A 52 -0.13 35.56 66.18
C GLN A 52 0.96 35.29 67.23
N LYS A 53 0.79 35.73 68.48
CA LYS A 53 1.73 35.40 69.57
C LYS A 53 1.86 33.89 69.81
N THR A 54 0.73 33.19 69.70
CA THR A 54 0.68 31.74 69.78
C THR A 54 1.46 31.11 68.61
N ILE A 55 1.25 31.57 67.39
CA ILE A 55 1.94 31.11 66.17
C ILE A 55 3.44 31.45 66.19
N ASP A 56 3.82 32.62 66.69
CA ASP A 56 5.22 33.01 66.84
C ASP A 56 5.94 32.11 67.87
N SER A 57 5.22 31.61 68.88
CA SER A 57 5.73 30.60 69.81
C SER A 57 5.89 29.21 69.18
N LEU A 58 5.11 28.90 68.13
CA LEU A 58 5.19 27.67 67.33
C LEU A 58 6.39 27.65 66.35
N ASN A 59 6.98 28.80 66.04
CA ASN A 59 8.09 28.92 65.08
C ASN A 59 9.48 28.66 65.68
N LYS A 60 9.59 28.28 66.97
CA LYS A 60 10.82 27.70 67.50
C LYS A 60 10.95 26.28 66.94
N GLU A 61 12.02 26.00 66.22
CA GLU A 61 12.31 24.68 65.64
C GLU A 61 12.19 23.58 66.70
N VAL A 62 11.07 22.83 66.68
CA VAL A 62 10.94 21.60 67.46
C VAL A 62 11.50 20.48 66.60
N SER A 63 12.82 20.29 66.70
CA SER A 63 13.49 19.13 66.14
C SER A 63 13.17 17.90 66.99
N ILE A 64 12.36 16.99 66.45
CA ILE A 64 12.11 15.65 66.96
C ILE A 64 11.33 15.64 68.30
N ILE A 65 10.52 14.59 68.45
CA ILE A 65 9.67 14.26 69.60
C ILE A 65 10.46 14.42 70.90
N ASP A 66 10.26 15.54 71.60
CA ASP A 66 10.71 15.68 72.97
C ASP A 66 9.50 15.86 73.89
N LEU A 67 9.05 14.72 74.45
CA LEU A 67 7.99 14.68 75.46
C LEU A 67 8.37 15.41 76.76
N THR A 68 9.58 15.98 76.84
CA THR A 68 10.03 16.78 78.00
C THR A 68 9.45 18.20 78.01
N THR A 69 8.95 18.73 76.88
CA THR A 69 8.34 20.07 76.79
C THR A 69 6.81 20.05 76.99
N ILE A 70 6.37 19.65 78.18
CA ILE A 70 4.96 19.76 78.59
C ILE A 70 4.70 21.21 79.03
N PRO A 71 3.57 21.84 78.66
CA PRO A 71 3.20 23.14 79.20
C PRO A 71 3.21 23.11 80.73
N THR A 72 4.00 23.98 81.36
CA THR A 72 3.97 24.16 82.81
C THR A 72 2.71 24.95 83.18
N PRO A 73 1.76 24.38 83.95
CA PRO A 73 0.57 25.11 84.36
C PRO A 73 0.97 26.25 85.32
N ASP A 74 0.41 27.44 85.10
CA ASP A 74 0.52 28.58 86.00
C ASP A 74 -0.70 28.66 86.95
N ASP A 75 -0.64 29.54 87.97
CA ASP A 75 -1.75 29.74 88.93
C ASP A 75 -3.07 30.20 88.27
N SER A 76 -3.01 30.72 87.04
CA SER A 76 -4.17 31.16 86.27
C SER A 76 -4.78 30.05 85.40
N ASP A 77 -4.14 28.88 85.32
CA ASP A 77 -4.53 27.77 84.44
C ASP A 77 -5.50 26.78 85.10
N TYR A 78 -5.67 26.83 86.43
CA TYR A 78 -6.55 25.92 87.15
C TYR A 78 -7.14 26.52 88.42
N GLN A 79 -8.23 25.94 88.91
CA GLN A 79 -8.88 26.30 90.17
C GLN A 79 -8.92 25.09 91.10
N ILE A 80 -8.57 25.29 92.37
CA ILE A 80 -8.69 24.25 93.41
C ILE A 80 -10.00 24.47 94.17
N GLN A 81 -10.89 23.47 94.14
CA GLN A 81 -12.10 23.44 94.97
C GLN A 81 -11.82 22.71 96.28
N TYR A 82 -11.93 23.44 97.40
CA TYR A 82 -11.84 22.87 98.75
C TYR A 82 -13.22 22.49 99.26
N SER A 83 -13.36 21.30 99.85
CA SER A 83 -14.56 20.95 100.62
C SER A 83 -14.48 21.57 102.03
N LEU A 84 -15.61 21.95 102.61
CA LEU A 84 -15.70 22.53 103.96
C LEU A 84 -15.02 21.68 105.05
N VAL A 85 -14.88 20.37 104.83
CA VAL A 85 -14.24 19.40 105.76
C VAL A 85 -12.69 19.47 105.71
N THR A 86 -12.09 20.11 104.71
CA THR A 86 -10.63 20.13 104.51
C THR A 86 -9.96 21.49 104.75
N LEU A 87 -10.71 22.50 105.17
CA LEU A 87 -10.19 23.86 105.37
C LEU A 87 -9.14 23.95 106.49
N GLY A 88 -9.25 23.13 107.54
CA GLY A 88 -8.35 23.20 108.72
C GLY A 88 -6.96 22.58 108.52
N LEU A 89 -6.84 21.52 107.72
CA LEU A 89 -5.56 20.81 107.48
C LEU A 89 -4.76 21.37 106.29
N ASN A 90 -5.43 22.04 105.34
CA ASN A 90 -4.79 22.50 104.10
C ASN A 90 -4.16 23.90 104.17
N VAL A 91 -4.55 24.77 105.10
CA VAL A 91 -3.98 26.12 105.23
C VAL A 91 -2.48 26.05 105.56
N ALA A 92 -2.05 25.12 106.42
CA ALA A 92 -0.64 24.90 106.74
C ALA A 92 0.17 24.32 105.56
N ALA A 93 -0.45 23.47 104.74
CA ALA A 93 0.19 22.85 103.57
C ALA A 93 0.26 23.78 102.34
N HIS A 94 -0.64 24.77 102.26
CA HIS A 94 -0.66 25.83 101.24
C HIS A 94 0.43 26.89 101.48
N SER A 95 0.68 27.28 102.73
CA SER A 95 1.77 28.20 103.11
C SER A 95 3.19 27.61 102.95
N LEU A 96 3.31 26.28 102.80
CA LEU A 96 4.57 25.57 102.61
C LEU A 96 4.77 25.04 101.17
N GLY A 97 3.89 25.37 100.22
CA GLY A 97 4.03 25.00 98.79
C GLY A 97 3.78 23.51 98.44
N PHE A 98 3.50 22.64 99.43
CA PHE A 98 3.37 21.18 99.24
C PHE A 98 2.10 20.75 98.48
N THR A 99 1.00 21.51 98.57
CA THR A 99 -0.27 21.22 97.85
C THR A 99 -0.25 21.68 96.39
N HIS A 100 0.51 22.76 96.11
CA HIS A 100 0.68 23.33 94.78
C HIS A 100 1.53 22.42 93.88
N GLY A 101 2.69 21.94 94.38
CA GLY A 101 3.56 21.04 93.62
C GLY A 101 2.93 19.70 93.20
N ARG A 102 2.13 19.06 94.08
CA ARG A 102 1.40 17.82 93.73
C ARG A 102 0.30 18.03 92.69
N SER A 103 -0.33 19.21 92.69
CA SER A 103 -1.39 19.55 91.74
C SER A 103 -0.81 19.80 90.34
N VAL A 104 0.29 20.55 90.26
CA VAL A 104 1.05 20.79 89.03
C VAL A 104 1.52 19.47 88.38
N GLU A 105 2.07 18.55 89.18
CA GLU A 105 2.54 17.26 88.66
C GLU A 105 1.40 16.40 88.10
N LYS A 106 0.22 16.43 88.75
CA LYS A 106 -0.97 15.73 88.27
C LYS A 106 -1.50 16.29 86.95
N ILE A 107 -1.44 17.61 86.77
CA ILE A 107 -1.82 18.29 85.52
C ILE A 107 -0.82 17.95 84.40
N LYS A 108 0.48 17.90 84.70
CA LYS A 108 1.52 17.45 83.76
C LYS A 108 1.31 16.01 83.30
N CYS A 109 1.08 15.08 84.23
CA CYS A 109 0.77 13.68 83.92
C CYS A 109 -0.47 13.55 83.03
N TYR A 110 -1.50 14.37 83.28
CA TYR A 110 -2.70 14.37 82.46
C TYR A 110 -2.45 14.94 81.05
N THR A 111 -1.70 16.03 80.95
CA THR A 111 -1.30 16.63 79.68
C THR A 111 -0.48 15.65 78.83
N LEU A 112 0.42 14.90 79.47
CA LEU A 112 1.15 13.81 78.82
C LEU A 112 0.24 12.70 78.29
N ASP A 113 -0.83 12.34 79.01
CA ASP A 113 -1.78 11.32 78.55
C ASP A 113 -2.54 11.78 77.29
N ILE A 114 -2.97 13.05 77.27
CA ILE A 114 -3.60 13.66 76.09
C ILE A 114 -2.64 13.63 74.89
N MET A 115 -1.39 14.08 75.09
CA MET A 115 -0.39 14.07 74.03
C MET A 115 -0.11 12.65 73.53
N LYS A 116 0.00 11.65 74.43
CA LYS A 116 0.16 10.23 74.04
C LYS A 116 -1.01 9.73 73.20
N LYS A 117 -2.25 10.12 73.52
CA LYS A 117 -3.44 9.78 72.71
C LYS A 117 -3.38 10.42 71.32
N ALA A 118 -2.95 11.67 71.22
CA ALA A 118 -2.72 12.33 69.93
C ALA A 118 -1.62 11.64 69.11
N VAL A 119 -0.50 11.26 69.72
CA VAL A 119 0.55 10.47 69.05
C VAL A 119 0.03 9.13 68.54
N LYS A 120 -0.80 8.44 69.34
CA LYS A 120 -1.43 7.18 68.92
C LYS A 120 -2.30 7.38 67.68
N TYR A 121 -3.13 8.41 67.66
CA TYR A 121 -3.95 8.76 66.49
C TYR A 121 -3.10 9.05 65.24
N LEU A 122 -2.02 9.81 65.37
CA LEU A 122 -1.09 10.08 64.28
C LEU A 122 -0.45 8.77 63.75
N ASN A 123 -0.06 7.85 64.63
CA ASN A 123 0.45 6.54 64.21
C ASN A 123 -0.61 5.68 63.51
N GLU A 124 -1.88 5.72 63.94
CA GLU A 124 -2.98 5.02 63.26
C GLU A 124 -3.24 5.59 61.85
N ILE A 125 -3.10 6.90 61.65
CA ILE A 125 -3.16 7.54 60.32
C ILE A 125 -2.02 7.02 59.44
N LYS A 126 -0.81 6.92 60.01
CA LYS A 126 0.39 6.44 59.30
C LYS A 126 0.23 4.99 58.83
N GLU A 127 -0.38 4.13 59.64
CA GLU A 127 -0.56 2.71 59.32
C GLU A 127 -1.61 2.47 58.23
N LYS A 128 -2.59 3.37 58.06
CA LYS A 128 -3.64 3.31 57.02
C LYS A 128 -3.18 3.82 55.64
N LEU A 129 -1.89 3.65 55.32
CA LEU A 129 -1.15 4.08 54.14
C LEU A 129 -1.96 4.34 52.85
N CYS A 130 -1.95 5.61 52.39
CA CYS A 130 -1.97 6.12 50.99
C CYS A 130 -2.57 7.55 50.86
N GLN A 131 -3.01 8.16 51.95
CA GLN A 131 -3.67 9.48 51.94
C GLN A 131 -2.70 10.64 52.16
N ASP A 132 -3.03 11.77 51.55
CA ASP A 132 -2.35 13.06 51.75
C ASP A 132 -2.70 13.66 53.12
N TYR A 133 -2.00 14.72 53.54
CA TYR A 133 -2.41 15.53 54.69
C TYR A 133 -3.78 16.18 54.43
N ASP A 134 -4.66 16.08 55.43
CA ASP A 134 -6.00 16.67 55.44
C ASP A 134 -6.23 17.49 56.72
N LYS A 135 -6.97 18.60 56.59
CA LYS A 135 -7.32 19.51 57.70
C LYS A 135 -8.16 18.82 58.77
N ASP A 136 -8.87 17.75 58.43
CA ASP A 136 -9.62 16.92 59.37
C ASP A 136 -8.72 16.29 60.44
N PHE A 137 -7.43 16.07 60.16
CA PHE A 137 -6.48 15.59 61.16
C PHE A 137 -6.26 16.61 62.28
N ILE A 138 -6.22 17.90 61.94
CA ILE A 138 -6.13 18.99 62.92
C ILE A 138 -7.41 19.04 63.76
N LEU A 139 -8.57 19.00 63.09
CA LEU A 139 -9.87 19.02 63.77
C LEU A 139 -10.02 17.86 64.75
N HIS A 140 -9.55 16.66 64.39
CA HIS A 140 -9.58 15.50 65.25
C HIS A 140 -8.70 15.68 66.50
N ILE A 141 -7.50 16.24 66.35
CA ILE A 141 -6.62 16.55 67.49
C ILE A 141 -7.28 17.59 68.41
N CYS A 142 -7.87 18.66 67.85
CA CYS A 142 -8.60 19.66 68.63
C CYS A 142 -9.74 19.03 69.44
N LYS A 143 -10.53 18.16 68.81
CA LYS A 143 -11.66 17.47 69.45
C LYS A 143 -11.20 16.49 70.53
N LEU A 144 -10.11 15.75 70.27
CA LEU A 144 -9.49 14.85 71.24
C LEU A 144 -9.09 15.61 72.50
N VAL A 145 -8.42 16.75 72.35
CA VAL A 145 -8.04 17.58 73.51
C VAL A 145 -9.28 18.13 74.22
N GLU A 146 -10.30 18.59 73.48
CA GLU A 146 -11.55 19.08 74.07
C GLU A 146 -12.30 18.02 74.88
N ASP A 147 -12.47 16.83 74.33
CA ASP A 147 -13.20 15.73 74.97
C ASP A 147 -12.46 15.25 76.23
N GLU A 148 -11.14 15.18 76.18
CA GLU A 148 -10.30 14.90 77.34
C GLU A 148 -10.50 15.97 78.43
N PHE A 149 -10.42 17.26 78.10
CA PHE A 149 -10.67 18.32 79.08
C PHE A 149 -12.08 18.27 79.69
N LYS A 150 -13.12 17.90 78.92
CA LYS A 150 -14.48 17.66 79.44
C LYS A 150 -14.50 16.49 80.42
N ILE A 151 -13.85 15.37 80.10
CA ILE A 151 -13.74 14.20 80.99
C ILE A 151 -13.01 14.58 82.28
N PHE A 152 -11.92 15.35 82.19
CA PHE A 152 -11.17 15.78 83.35
C PHE A 152 -12.00 16.66 84.29
N ASN A 153 -12.71 17.65 83.73
CA ASN A 153 -13.51 18.63 84.46
C ASN A 153 -14.89 18.13 84.91
N GLY A 154 -15.43 17.07 84.29
CA GLY A 154 -16.75 16.50 84.62
C GLY A 154 -16.77 15.59 85.86
N GLY A 155 -15.61 15.20 86.39
CA GLY A 155 -15.52 14.38 87.60
C GLY A 155 -15.61 15.19 88.90
N LYS A 156 -15.90 14.52 90.03
CA LYS A 156 -15.81 15.12 91.39
C LYS A 156 -14.34 15.30 91.84
N LYS A 157 -13.54 16.04 91.07
CA LYS A 157 -12.11 16.28 91.34
C LYS A 157 -11.91 17.64 92.03
N THR A 158 -10.84 17.74 92.81
CA THR A 158 -10.43 18.98 93.51
C THR A 158 -9.81 20.03 92.60
N ILE A 159 -9.47 19.70 91.35
CA ILE A 159 -8.80 20.59 90.39
C ILE A 159 -9.69 20.72 89.15
N LYS A 160 -9.98 21.94 88.74
CA LYS A 160 -10.67 22.28 87.48
C LYS A 160 -9.73 23.05 86.57
N LEU A 161 -9.55 22.59 85.34
CA LEU A 161 -8.68 23.23 84.34
C LEU A 161 -9.44 24.33 83.60
N ASN A 162 -8.78 25.45 83.38
CA ASN A 162 -9.34 26.60 82.66
C ASN A 162 -9.25 26.41 81.14
N LYS A 163 -10.10 27.15 80.41
CA LYS A 163 -10.11 27.15 78.94
C LYS A 163 -8.80 27.67 78.34
N SER A 164 -8.11 28.58 79.05
CA SER A 164 -6.77 29.04 78.68
C SER A 164 -5.75 27.90 78.62
N TYR A 165 -5.80 26.97 79.57
CA TYR A 165 -4.91 25.81 79.60
C TYR A 165 -5.27 24.79 78.52
N GLN A 166 -6.56 24.60 78.22
CA GLN A 166 -7.01 23.80 77.08
C GLN A 166 -6.43 24.32 75.76
N ILE A 167 -6.45 25.64 75.57
CA ILE A 167 -5.85 26.30 74.41
C ILE A 167 -4.35 26.00 74.35
N LYS A 168 -3.60 26.23 75.45
CA LYS A 168 -2.16 25.93 75.54
C LYS A 168 -1.82 24.47 75.18
N VAL A 169 -2.58 23.49 75.71
CA VAL A 169 -2.37 22.06 75.41
C VAL A 169 -2.71 21.72 73.96
N THR A 170 -3.77 22.31 73.41
CA THR A 170 -4.17 22.09 72.01
C THR A 170 -3.09 22.60 71.06
N ILE A 171 -2.60 23.82 71.29
CA ILE A 171 -1.51 24.43 70.52
C ILE A 171 -0.29 23.52 70.53
N GLN A 172 0.20 23.13 71.71
CA GLN A 172 1.41 22.30 71.85
C GLN A 172 1.26 20.93 71.15
N THR A 173 0.08 20.33 71.23
CA THR A 173 -0.20 19.04 70.60
C THR A 173 -0.20 19.16 69.07
N LEU A 174 -0.70 20.27 68.52
CA LEU A 174 -0.66 20.55 67.08
C LEU A 174 0.75 20.92 66.61
N THR A 175 1.53 21.67 67.39
CA THR A 175 2.96 21.94 67.12
C THR A 175 3.70 20.64 66.85
N TYR A 176 3.45 19.66 67.72
CA TYR A 176 4.07 18.35 67.68
C TYR A 176 3.66 17.54 66.44
N ALA A 177 2.45 17.76 65.93
CA ALA A 177 1.93 17.07 64.76
C ALA A 177 2.47 17.63 63.43
N ILE A 178 3.01 18.86 63.40
CA ILE A 178 3.48 19.52 62.16
C ILE A 178 4.49 18.66 61.38
N PRO A 179 5.61 18.18 61.97
CA PRO A 179 6.60 17.40 61.22
C PRO A 179 6.02 16.08 60.67
N PHE A 180 5.00 15.54 61.35
CA PHE A 180 4.29 14.35 60.89
C PHE A 180 3.46 14.65 59.64
N PHE A 181 2.69 15.74 59.64
CA PHE A 181 1.90 16.18 58.49
C PHE A 181 2.77 16.54 57.28
N GLU A 182 3.87 17.26 57.49
CA GLU A 182 4.84 17.59 56.45
C GLU A 182 5.44 16.33 55.81
N LYS A 183 5.79 15.34 56.64
CA LYS A 183 6.31 14.06 56.18
C LYS A 183 5.25 13.25 55.42
N LEU A 184 4.01 13.25 55.89
CA LEU A 184 2.90 12.54 55.24
C LEU A 184 2.65 13.09 53.83
N HIS A 185 2.57 14.42 53.69
CA HIS A 185 2.40 15.10 52.41
C HIS A 185 3.58 14.84 51.45
N SER A 186 4.81 14.96 51.96
CA SER A 186 6.02 14.69 51.16
C SER A 186 6.07 13.25 50.62
N GLN A 187 5.64 12.27 51.43
CA GLN A 187 5.56 10.87 51.00
C GLN A 187 4.44 10.63 49.99
N TYR A 188 3.31 11.32 50.14
CA TYR A 188 2.20 11.26 49.19
C TYR A 188 2.62 11.78 47.80
N ILE A 189 3.26 12.95 47.73
CA ILE A 189 3.78 13.52 46.47
C ILE A 189 4.73 12.54 45.81
N LYS A 190 5.74 12.04 46.55
CA LYS A 190 6.75 11.13 45.99
C LYS A 190 6.15 9.87 45.39
N LYS A 191 5.10 9.32 46.00
CA LYS A 191 4.44 8.08 45.56
C LYS A 191 3.46 8.33 44.40
N ASN A 192 2.81 9.49 44.36
CA ASN A 192 1.74 9.78 43.40
C ASN A 192 2.15 10.75 42.29
N ASP A 193 3.44 11.07 42.19
CA ASP A 193 3.99 11.91 41.13
C ASP A 193 3.64 11.33 39.74
N PRO A 194 2.81 12.03 38.93
CA PRO A 194 2.31 11.48 37.67
C PRO A 194 3.42 11.16 36.67
N LYS A 195 4.53 11.91 36.71
CA LYS A 195 5.68 11.70 35.85
C LYS A 195 6.42 10.40 36.22
N ASN A 196 6.68 10.17 37.50
CA ASN A 196 7.30 8.93 37.98
C ASN A 196 6.40 7.71 37.71
N ILE A 197 5.08 7.82 37.91
CA ILE A 197 4.14 6.75 37.57
C ILE A 197 4.21 6.40 36.08
N LEU A 198 4.25 7.41 35.20
CA LEU A 198 4.38 7.18 33.76
C LEU A 198 5.70 6.48 33.40
N ILE A 199 6.81 6.95 33.97
CA ILE A 199 8.15 6.39 33.72
C ILE A 199 8.25 4.95 34.25
N ASP A 200 7.89 4.72 35.51
CA ASP A 200 8.11 3.45 36.20
C ASP A 200 7.16 2.35 35.68
N ASN A 201 5.91 2.70 35.37
CA ASN A 201 4.89 1.70 35.04
C ASN A 201 4.66 1.51 33.54
N TYR A 202 4.94 2.51 32.70
CA TYR A 202 4.50 2.50 31.29
C TYR A 202 5.63 2.64 30.26
N LYS A 203 6.83 3.13 30.61
CA LYS A 203 7.94 3.28 29.66
C LYS A 203 8.25 1.99 28.89
N SER A 204 8.26 0.86 29.58
CA SER A 204 8.52 -0.46 28.98
C SER A 204 7.43 -0.88 27.98
N GLN A 205 6.17 -0.59 28.27
CA GLN A 205 5.03 -0.90 27.39
C GLN A 205 5.07 -0.04 26.14
N VAL A 206 5.30 1.27 26.29
CA VAL A 206 5.43 2.20 25.16
C VAL A 206 6.63 1.82 24.29
N ARG A 207 7.76 1.44 24.90
CA ARG A 207 8.91 0.91 24.18
C ARG A 207 8.56 -0.32 23.35
N ASN A 208 7.85 -1.28 23.93
CA ASN A 208 7.46 -2.51 23.23
C ASN A 208 6.52 -2.22 22.05
N ILE A 209 5.59 -1.28 22.21
CA ILE A 209 4.72 -0.82 21.12
C ILE A 209 5.56 -0.16 20.02
N PHE A 210 6.43 0.80 20.37
CA PHE A 210 7.33 1.47 19.43
C PHE A 210 8.17 0.48 18.62
N MET A 211 8.82 -0.48 19.30
CA MET A 211 9.64 -1.50 18.66
C MET A 211 8.81 -2.41 17.75
N GLY A 212 7.63 -2.84 18.21
CA GLY A 212 6.71 -3.66 17.43
C GLY A 212 6.24 -2.95 16.16
N THR A 213 5.79 -1.70 16.28
CA THR A 213 5.34 -0.88 15.15
C THR A 213 6.48 -0.63 14.16
N TYR A 214 7.67 -0.26 14.64
CA TYR A 214 8.82 -0.02 13.77
C TYR A 214 9.23 -1.29 12.99
N THR A 215 9.25 -2.44 13.66
CA THR A 215 9.56 -3.74 13.06
C THR A 215 8.53 -4.12 11.98
N GLN A 216 7.24 -3.96 12.29
CA GLN A 216 6.16 -4.16 11.34
C GLN A 216 6.30 -3.24 10.12
N CYS A 217 6.59 -1.95 10.32
CA CYS A 217 6.83 -0.99 9.24
C CYS A 217 8.01 -1.39 8.34
N LYS A 218 9.10 -1.94 8.89
CA LYS A 218 10.23 -2.45 8.09
C LYS A 218 9.83 -3.63 7.21
N ASN A 219 9.19 -4.65 7.77
CA ASN A 219 8.77 -5.84 7.02
C ASN A 219 7.74 -5.48 5.93
N GLU A 220 6.78 -4.62 6.26
CA GLU A 220 5.77 -4.15 5.31
C GLU A 220 6.39 -3.33 4.19
N THR A 221 7.33 -2.43 4.51
CA THR A 221 8.06 -1.65 3.49
C THR A 221 8.84 -2.56 2.55
N ALA A 222 9.57 -3.55 3.08
CA ALA A 222 10.29 -4.52 2.28
C ALA A 222 9.35 -5.31 1.35
N ALA A 223 8.21 -5.78 1.87
CA ALA A 223 7.21 -6.52 1.11
C ALA A 223 6.53 -5.66 0.03
N ASN A 224 6.28 -4.38 0.31
CA ASN A 224 5.72 -3.44 -0.66
C ASN A 224 6.73 -3.16 -1.79
N MET A 225 7.98 -2.88 -1.45
CA MET A 225 9.04 -2.63 -2.46
C MET A 225 9.26 -3.84 -3.38
N LEU A 226 9.27 -5.05 -2.83
CA LEU A 226 9.37 -6.26 -3.62
C LEU A 226 8.09 -6.51 -4.42
N GLY A 227 6.91 -6.24 -3.84
CA GLY A 227 5.63 -6.28 -4.54
C GLY A 227 5.58 -5.36 -5.76
N ASP A 228 6.05 -4.12 -5.65
CA ASP A 228 6.10 -3.14 -6.74
C ASP A 228 7.07 -3.58 -7.85
N THR A 229 8.24 -4.08 -7.44
CA THR A 229 9.23 -4.66 -8.35
C THR A 229 8.63 -5.83 -9.15
N LEU A 230 7.93 -6.74 -8.45
CA LEU A 230 7.26 -7.87 -9.05
C LEU A 230 6.10 -7.43 -9.93
N SER A 231 5.36 -6.38 -9.58
CA SER A 231 4.28 -5.84 -10.39
C SER A 231 4.75 -5.46 -11.79
N ASN A 232 5.86 -4.74 -11.88
CA ASN A 232 6.45 -4.35 -13.17
C ASN A 232 6.94 -5.57 -13.97
N ALA A 233 7.61 -6.52 -13.31
CA ALA A 233 8.10 -7.74 -13.95
C ALA A 233 6.95 -8.63 -14.45
N ILE A 234 5.88 -8.77 -13.66
CA ILE A 234 4.67 -9.51 -14.03
C ILE A 234 3.99 -8.83 -15.21
N LEU A 235 3.84 -7.49 -15.21
CA LEU A 235 3.22 -6.77 -16.32
C LEU A 235 4.00 -6.95 -17.62
N SER A 236 5.32 -6.78 -17.60
CA SER A 236 6.15 -6.96 -18.79
C SER A 236 6.06 -8.39 -19.32
N SER A 237 6.18 -9.39 -18.44
CA SER A 237 6.03 -10.79 -18.86
C SER A 237 4.61 -11.11 -19.35
N LEU A 238 3.58 -10.56 -18.72
CA LEU A 238 2.18 -10.73 -19.12
C LEU A 238 1.96 -10.23 -20.54
N LYS A 239 2.42 -9.02 -20.86
CA LYS A 239 2.26 -8.46 -22.22
C LYS A 239 2.88 -9.37 -23.28
N ARG A 240 4.10 -9.85 -23.03
CA ARG A 240 4.80 -10.77 -23.94
C ARG A 240 4.06 -12.10 -24.09
N ASP A 241 3.73 -12.73 -22.98
CA ASP A 241 3.13 -14.06 -22.98
C ASP A 241 1.69 -14.02 -23.53
N LEU A 242 0.96 -12.91 -23.29
CA LEU A 242 -0.36 -12.66 -23.88
C LEU A 242 -0.26 -12.44 -25.40
N THR A 243 0.74 -11.69 -25.87
CA THR A 243 1.00 -11.51 -27.30
C THR A 243 1.25 -12.85 -27.99
N GLN A 244 2.09 -13.69 -27.37
CA GLN A 244 2.37 -15.03 -27.87
C GLN A 244 1.11 -15.92 -27.83
N THR A 245 0.34 -15.88 -26.73
CA THR A 245 -0.89 -16.67 -26.58
C THR A 245 -1.93 -16.29 -27.64
N ILE A 246 -2.08 -15.00 -27.94
CA ILE A 246 -2.96 -14.52 -29.02
C ILE A 246 -2.46 -15.01 -30.38
N ALA A 247 -1.15 -14.92 -30.66
CA ALA A 247 -0.57 -15.40 -31.92
C ALA A 247 -0.67 -16.93 -32.08
N ASP A 248 -0.49 -17.69 -31.01
CA ASP A 248 -0.64 -19.15 -30.99
C ASP A 248 -2.11 -19.54 -31.17
N SER A 249 -3.01 -18.86 -30.47
CA SER A 249 -4.45 -19.07 -30.62
C SER A 249 -4.91 -18.73 -32.04
N PHE A 250 -4.40 -17.63 -32.61
CA PHE A 250 -4.60 -17.31 -34.02
C PHE A 250 -4.10 -18.48 -34.89
N SER A 251 -2.90 -18.99 -34.67
CA SER A 251 -2.34 -20.10 -35.48
C SER A 251 -3.14 -21.40 -35.33
N LEU A 252 -3.65 -21.71 -34.13
CA LEU A 252 -4.44 -22.91 -33.83
C LEU A 252 -5.88 -22.83 -34.35
N HIS A 253 -6.50 -21.65 -34.27
CA HIS A 253 -7.89 -21.44 -34.70
C HIS A 253 -8.01 -21.07 -36.18
N ASN A 254 -6.96 -20.55 -36.80
CA ASN A 254 -7.07 -20.10 -38.18
C ASN A 254 -7.08 -21.26 -39.16
N LYS A 255 -8.19 -21.29 -39.90
CA LYS A 255 -8.46 -22.07 -41.12
C LYS A 255 -7.53 -21.70 -42.29
N PHE A 256 -6.42 -20.98 -42.05
CA PHE A 256 -5.55 -20.38 -43.05
C PHE A 256 -4.05 -20.64 -42.77
N PRO A 257 -3.56 -21.88 -42.95
CA PRO A 257 -2.19 -22.28 -42.59
C PRO A 257 -1.10 -21.72 -43.53
N SER A 258 -1.48 -20.99 -44.57
CA SER A 258 -0.57 -20.54 -45.62
C SER A 258 -0.89 -19.14 -46.12
N LYS A 259 0.11 -18.46 -46.70
CA LYS A 259 -0.08 -17.17 -47.36
C LYS A 259 -1.23 -17.18 -48.38
N LEU A 260 -1.38 -18.28 -49.13
CA LEU A 260 -2.43 -18.41 -50.14
C LEU A 260 -3.82 -18.50 -49.53
N SER A 261 -3.96 -19.22 -48.43
CA SER A 261 -5.23 -19.25 -47.69
C SER A 261 -5.58 -17.89 -47.08
N LEU A 262 -4.62 -17.14 -46.55
CA LEU A 262 -4.86 -15.74 -46.13
C LEU A 262 -5.29 -14.87 -47.31
N TYR A 263 -4.60 -14.96 -48.44
CA TYR A 263 -4.93 -14.23 -49.67
C TYR A 263 -6.37 -14.53 -50.13
N ALA A 264 -6.77 -15.80 -50.16
CA ALA A 264 -8.12 -16.21 -50.51
C ALA A 264 -9.17 -15.66 -49.53
N LYS A 265 -8.86 -15.59 -48.23
CA LYS A 265 -9.79 -15.02 -47.25
C LYS A 265 -9.97 -13.51 -47.40
N VAL A 266 -8.89 -12.78 -47.66
CA VAL A 266 -8.96 -11.35 -47.98
C VAL A 266 -9.78 -11.13 -49.26
N MET A 267 -9.59 -11.98 -50.28
CA MET A 267 -10.38 -11.90 -51.50
C MET A 267 -11.88 -12.16 -51.28
N GLU A 268 -12.23 -13.11 -50.40
CA GLU A 268 -13.61 -13.35 -50.00
C GLU A 268 -14.23 -12.11 -49.35
N ASP A 269 -13.53 -11.48 -48.40
CA ASP A 269 -13.97 -10.25 -47.72
C ASP A 269 -14.13 -9.07 -48.69
N LEU A 270 -13.17 -8.88 -49.60
CA LEU A 270 -13.27 -7.87 -50.67
C LEU A 270 -14.47 -8.11 -51.59
N PHE A 271 -14.75 -9.37 -51.90
CA PHE A 271 -15.86 -9.77 -52.77
C PHE A 271 -17.22 -9.58 -52.09
N GLU A 272 -17.31 -9.81 -50.78
CA GLU A 272 -18.54 -9.55 -50.02
C GLU A 272 -18.81 -8.04 -49.92
N LYS A 273 -17.76 -7.24 -49.68
CA LYS A 273 -17.88 -5.78 -49.53
C LYS A 273 -18.12 -5.04 -50.84
N LYS A 274 -17.60 -5.56 -51.96
CA LYS A 274 -17.71 -4.96 -53.32
C LYS A 274 -17.31 -3.48 -53.36
N ASP A 275 -16.34 -3.09 -52.55
CA ASP A 275 -15.85 -1.71 -52.47
C ASP A 275 -14.59 -1.54 -53.34
N PHE A 276 -14.69 -0.70 -54.37
CA PHE A 276 -13.58 -0.45 -55.29
C PHE A 276 -12.36 0.17 -54.59
N GLY A 277 -12.57 1.02 -53.58
CA GLY A 277 -11.48 1.63 -52.82
C GLY A 277 -10.65 0.58 -52.07
N MET A 278 -11.29 -0.42 -51.47
CA MET A 278 -10.61 -1.55 -50.83
C MET A 278 -9.84 -2.40 -51.84
N TYR A 279 -10.41 -2.66 -53.03
CA TYR A 279 -9.69 -3.33 -54.12
C TYR A 279 -8.42 -2.56 -54.52
N ILE A 280 -8.52 -1.25 -54.74
CA ILE A 280 -7.37 -0.43 -55.12
C ILE A 280 -6.29 -0.42 -54.03
N ARG A 281 -6.66 -0.29 -52.75
CA ARG A 281 -5.70 -0.39 -51.63
C ARG A 281 -4.98 -1.74 -51.64
N PHE A 282 -5.72 -2.82 -51.83
CA PHE A 282 -5.17 -4.17 -51.92
C PHE A 282 -4.24 -4.39 -53.12
N ILE A 283 -4.60 -3.86 -54.30
CA ILE A 283 -3.78 -3.99 -55.51
C ILE A 283 -2.50 -3.17 -55.41
N ASN A 284 -2.60 -1.91 -54.95
CA ASN A 284 -1.47 -1.00 -54.83
C ASN A 284 -0.48 -1.46 -53.75
N ASP A 285 -0.99 -1.91 -52.60
CA ASP A 285 -0.15 -2.47 -51.54
C ASP A 285 -0.76 -3.70 -50.88
N THR A 286 -0.58 -4.85 -51.53
CA THR A 286 -1.12 -6.12 -51.05
C THR A 286 -0.56 -6.54 -49.71
N ASN A 287 0.71 -6.26 -49.42
CA ASN A 287 1.31 -6.69 -48.14
C ASN A 287 0.71 -5.90 -46.98
N THR A 288 0.67 -4.57 -47.08
CA THR A 288 0.05 -3.72 -46.08
C THR A 288 -1.45 -4.01 -45.93
N ALA A 289 -2.17 -4.23 -47.04
CA ALA A 289 -3.58 -4.57 -46.99
C ALA A 289 -3.83 -5.92 -46.29
N MET A 290 -2.99 -6.94 -46.52
CA MET A 290 -3.08 -8.22 -45.82
C MET A 290 -2.73 -8.09 -44.34
N GLU A 291 -1.72 -7.29 -43.98
CA GLU A 291 -1.36 -7.00 -42.59
C GLU A 291 -2.49 -6.28 -41.83
N SER A 292 -3.08 -5.23 -42.41
CA SER A 292 -4.24 -4.54 -41.83
C SER A 292 -5.45 -5.47 -41.70
N TRP A 293 -5.62 -6.42 -42.62
CA TRP A 293 -6.68 -7.41 -42.49
C TRP A 293 -6.43 -8.36 -41.30
N ILE A 294 -5.20 -8.83 -41.10
CA ILE A 294 -4.81 -9.61 -39.91
C ILE A 294 -5.08 -8.81 -38.64
N GLU A 295 -4.71 -7.53 -38.62
CA GLU A 295 -4.96 -6.64 -37.49
C GLU A 295 -6.44 -6.59 -37.10
N MET A 296 -7.31 -6.32 -38.07
CA MET A 296 -8.76 -6.30 -37.86
C MET A 296 -9.29 -7.66 -37.36
N TYR A 297 -8.80 -8.76 -37.92
CA TYR A 297 -9.21 -10.09 -37.48
C TYR A 297 -8.77 -10.40 -36.05
N VAL A 298 -7.54 -10.04 -35.68
CA VAL A 298 -7.02 -10.20 -34.31
C VAL A 298 -7.84 -9.36 -33.33
N LEU A 299 -8.19 -8.13 -33.71
CA LEU A 299 -9.07 -7.27 -32.90
C LEU A 299 -10.42 -7.94 -32.65
N ASP A 300 -11.09 -8.40 -33.71
CA ASP A 300 -12.38 -9.10 -33.58
C ASP A 300 -12.27 -10.35 -32.71
N TYR A 301 -11.23 -11.16 -32.91
CA TYR A 301 -10.96 -12.35 -32.08
C TYR A 301 -10.81 -11.99 -30.60
N CYS A 302 -10.01 -10.97 -30.28
CA CYS A 302 -9.75 -10.55 -28.91
C CYS A 302 -11.00 -9.97 -28.24
N MET A 303 -11.86 -9.28 -29.00
CA MET A 303 -13.06 -8.60 -28.52
C MET A 303 -14.30 -9.51 -28.48
N GLU A 304 -14.25 -10.67 -29.13
CA GLU A 304 -15.32 -11.67 -29.07
C GLU A 304 -15.59 -12.07 -27.61
N THR A 305 -16.84 -11.91 -27.20
CA THR A 305 -17.28 -12.21 -25.83
C THR A 305 -17.72 -13.67 -25.73
N GLU A 306 -17.17 -14.38 -24.74
CA GLU A 306 -17.56 -15.76 -24.46
C GLU A 306 -18.72 -15.84 -23.44
N GLU A 307 -19.17 -17.06 -23.11
CA GLU A 307 -20.33 -17.40 -22.26
C GLU A 307 -20.34 -16.84 -20.81
N ARG A 308 -19.41 -15.96 -20.45
CA ARG A 308 -19.30 -15.36 -19.10
C ARG A 308 -19.17 -13.85 -19.11
N GLY A 309 -19.47 -13.19 -20.24
CA GLY A 309 -19.44 -11.73 -20.37
C GLY A 309 -18.03 -11.12 -20.40
N LYS A 310 -16.98 -11.96 -20.45
CA LYS A 310 -15.59 -11.54 -20.66
C LYS A 310 -15.19 -11.78 -22.10
N ASN A 311 -14.46 -10.83 -22.69
CA ASN A 311 -13.81 -11.05 -23.98
C ASN A 311 -12.59 -11.99 -23.85
N ARG A 312 -12.13 -12.53 -24.98
CA ARG A 312 -11.00 -13.48 -25.00
C ARG A 312 -9.72 -12.87 -24.44
N LEU A 313 -9.48 -11.58 -24.70
CA LEU A 313 -8.31 -10.85 -24.18
C LEU A 313 -8.29 -10.86 -22.65
N GLU A 314 -9.40 -10.48 -22.00
CA GLU A 314 -9.53 -10.47 -20.55
C GLU A 314 -9.34 -11.87 -19.96
N LYS A 315 -9.94 -12.89 -20.59
CA LYS A 315 -9.84 -14.27 -20.14
C LYS A 315 -8.39 -14.76 -20.16
N GLN A 316 -7.71 -14.63 -21.31
CA GLN A 316 -6.31 -15.06 -21.46
C GLN A 316 -5.37 -14.30 -20.52
N ALA A 317 -5.56 -12.99 -20.37
CA ALA A 317 -4.77 -12.19 -19.44
C ALA A 317 -4.92 -12.67 -17.99
N ASN A 318 -6.16 -12.97 -17.56
CA ASN A 318 -6.43 -13.49 -16.22
C ASN A 318 -5.83 -14.88 -16.00
N GLU A 319 -5.91 -15.79 -16.98
CA GLU A 319 -5.33 -17.14 -16.88
C GLU A 319 -3.80 -17.07 -16.73
N ILE A 320 -3.13 -16.24 -17.54
CA ILE A 320 -1.67 -16.03 -17.45
C ILE A 320 -1.30 -15.39 -16.10
N LEU A 321 -2.05 -14.38 -15.66
CA LEU A 321 -1.82 -13.71 -14.37
C LEU A 321 -1.97 -14.67 -13.19
N GLU A 322 -3.03 -15.47 -13.17
CA GLU A 322 -3.28 -16.46 -12.12
C GLU A 322 -2.13 -17.46 -12.04
N ALA A 323 -1.72 -18.03 -13.19
CA ALA A 323 -0.60 -18.97 -13.25
C ALA A 323 0.71 -18.38 -12.73
N LYS A 324 1.03 -17.12 -13.11
CA LYS A 324 2.25 -16.43 -12.65
C LYS A 324 2.22 -16.14 -11.15
N VAL A 325 1.11 -15.61 -10.64
CA VAL A 325 0.97 -15.26 -9.22
C VAL A 325 1.00 -16.53 -8.36
N GLU A 326 0.36 -17.61 -8.80
CA GLU A 326 0.43 -18.90 -8.12
C GLU A 326 1.87 -19.45 -8.10
N ALA A 327 2.59 -19.39 -9.23
CA ALA A 327 3.98 -19.84 -9.30
C ALA A 327 4.92 -19.01 -8.42
N LEU A 328 4.76 -17.68 -8.39
CA LEU A 328 5.52 -16.80 -7.50
C LEU A 328 5.20 -17.06 -6.03
N THR A 329 3.93 -17.30 -5.70
CA THR A 329 3.50 -17.68 -4.35
C THR A 329 4.12 -19.02 -3.93
N LYS A 330 4.22 -19.99 -4.84
CA LYS A 330 4.98 -21.25 -4.62
C LYS A 330 6.46 -20.99 -4.35
N CYS A 331 7.09 -20.05 -5.07
CA CYS A 331 8.47 -19.63 -4.78
C CYS A 331 8.60 -19.04 -3.37
N VAL A 332 7.71 -18.14 -2.95
CA VAL A 332 7.69 -17.59 -1.57
C VAL A 332 7.58 -18.71 -0.53
N ASN A 333 6.58 -19.58 -0.67
CA ASN A 333 6.35 -20.69 0.28
C ASN A 333 7.49 -21.71 0.32
N LYS A 334 8.25 -21.87 -0.76
CA LYS A 334 9.46 -22.72 -0.80
C LYS A 334 10.56 -22.12 0.07
N MET A 335 10.69 -20.79 0.09
CA MET A 335 11.64 -20.11 0.96
C MET A 335 11.29 -20.35 2.43
N SER A 336 10.02 -20.21 2.83
CA SER A 336 9.54 -20.46 4.21
C SER A 336 9.97 -21.81 4.80
N LYS A 337 10.14 -22.84 3.97
CA LYS A 337 10.55 -24.20 4.39
C LYS A 337 12.05 -24.37 4.58
N THR A 338 12.86 -23.47 4.00
CA THR A 338 14.33 -23.58 3.94
C THR A 338 15.07 -22.49 4.74
N THR A 339 14.34 -21.55 5.34
CA THR A 339 14.84 -20.26 5.86
C THR A 339 15.15 -20.19 7.36
N LYS A 340 15.39 -21.30 8.05
CA LYS A 340 15.86 -21.19 9.45
C LYS A 340 17.27 -20.57 9.46
N ASN A 341 17.38 -19.36 10.01
CA ASN A 341 18.64 -18.60 10.21
C ASN A 341 19.36 -18.10 8.95
N ILE A 342 18.65 -17.70 7.88
CA ILE A 342 19.28 -17.04 6.72
C ILE A 342 19.05 -15.52 6.73
N SER A 343 19.98 -14.75 6.15
CA SER A 343 19.80 -13.30 5.98
C SER A 343 18.78 -12.99 4.87
N PHE A 344 18.22 -11.77 4.90
CA PHE A 344 17.28 -11.32 3.86
C PHE A 344 17.92 -11.33 2.46
N GLN A 345 19.22 -11.04 2.35
CA GLN A 345 19.92 -11.08 1.06
C GLN A 345 19.96 -12.50 0.49
N VAL A 346 20.21 -13.51 1.33
CA VAL A 346 20.21 -14.92 0.89
C VAL A 346 18.78 -15.36 0.52
N TRP A 347 17.78 -14.94 1.30
CA TRP A 347 16.37 -15.16 0.97
C TRP A 347 16.04 -14.59 -0.42
N LEU A 348 16.43 -13.33 -0.66
CA LEU A 348 16.15 -12.60 -1.89
C LEU A 348 16.85 -13.23 -3.11
N GLN A 349 18.11 -13.66 -2.97
CA GLN A 349 18.83 -14.38 -4.03
C GLN A 349 18.14 -15.69 -4.40
N ASN A 350 17.72 -16.48 -3.40
CA ASN A 350 17.05 -17.75 -3.65
C ASN A 350 15.65 -17.54 -4.25
N PHE A 351 14.93 -16.51 -3.80
CA PHE A 351 13.67 -16.10 -4.38
C PHE A 351 13.83 -15.72 -5.85
N PHE A 352 14.78 -14.85 -6.21
CA PHE A 352 14.99 -14.46 -7.61
C PHE A 352 15.42 -15.63 -8.49
N LYS A 353 16.26 -16.55 -7.99
CA LYS A 353 16.60 -17.79 -8.73
C LYS A 353 15.37 -18.64 -9.04
N CYS A 354 14.36 -18.66 -8.17
CA CYS A 354 13.10 -19.34 -8.43
C CYS A 354 12.20 -18.52 -9.37
N ALA A 355 12.12 -17.21 -9.15
CA ALA A 355 11.19 -16.34 -9.83
C ALA A 355 11.62 -16.00 -11.28
N GLN A 356 12.91 -16.07 -11.62
CA GLN A 356 13.44 -15.76 -12.96
C GLN A 356 12.90 -16.65 -14.07
N GLU A 357 12.44 -17.87 -13.73
CA GLU A 357 11.79 -18.78 -14.69
C GLU A 357 10.34 -18.35 -15.00
N ILE A 358 9.75 -17.48 -14.17
CA ILE A 358 8.34 -17.06 -14.23
C ILE A 358 8.21 -15.64 -14.79
N VAL A 359 9.07 -14.72 -14.33
CA VAL A 359 9.11 -13.32 -14.75
C VAL A 359 10.56 -12.84 -14.91
N PRO A 360 10.83 -11.92 -15.85
CA PRO A 360 12.18 -11.43 -16.07
C PRO A 360 12.62 -10.52 -14.92
N PHE A 361 13.87 -10.69 -14.46
CA PHE A 361 14.53 -9.76 -13.55
C PHE A 361 15.84 -9.26 -14.15
N SER A 362 16.16 -8.00 -13.91
CA SER A 362 17.52 -7.49 -14.15
C SER A 362 18.35 -7.58 -12.87
N GLU A 363 19.65 -7.76 -13.02
CA GLU A 363 20.61 -7.76 -11.90
C GLU A 363 20.58 -6.44 -11.12
N THR A 364 20.20 -5.34 -11.79
CA THR A 364 20.00 -4.01 -11.20
C THR A 364 18.96 -4.01 -10.08
N VAL A 365 17.89 -4.80 -10.20
CA VAL A 365 16.85 -4.90 -9.17
C VAL A 365 17.45 -5.40 -7.85
N PHE A 366 18.28 -6.44 -7.91
CA PHE A 366 18.95 -6.99 -6.73
C PHE A 366 19.83 -5.94 -6.05
N ASN A 367 20.57 -5.16 -6.84
CA ASN A 367 21.45 -4.10 -6.34
C ASN A 367 20.68 -2.96 -5.64
N ILE A 368 19.45 -2.64 -6.07
CA ILE A 368 18.62 -1.62 -5.40
C ILE A 368 18.27 -2.04 -3.98
N PHE A 369 17.91 -3.31 -3.75
CA PHE A 369 17.62 -3.81 -2.40
C PHE A 369 18.86 -3.78 -1.50
N TYR A 370 20.04 -4.04 -2.08
CA TYR A 370 21.32 -3.94 -1.38
C TYR A 370 21.66 -2.50 -0.99
N MET A 371 21.55 -1.55 -1.93
CA MET A 371 21.84 -0.12 -1.69
C MET A 371 20.88 0.54 -0.70
N LYS A 372 19.64 0.06 -0.60
CA LYS A 372 18.63 0.60 0.31
C LYS A 372 18.67 0.01 1.72
N GLU A 373 19.64 -0.86 2.03
CA GLU A 373 19.80 -1.51 3.33
C GLU A 373 18.48 -2.12 3.86
N VAL A 374 17.71 -2.74 2.97
CA VAL A 374 16.41 -3.32 3.33
C VAL A 374 16.65 -4.50 4.28
N GLU A 375 16.11 -4.40 5.49
CA GLU A 375 16.19 -5.43 6.53
C GLU A 375 14.81 -6.03 6.80
N VAL A 376 14.74 -7.37 6.80
CA VAL A 376 13.56 -8.13 7.24
C VAL A 376 13.92 -8.84 8.54
N THR A 377 13.10 -8.61 9.56
CA THR A 377 13.31 -9.14 10.93
C THR A 377 12.30 -10.25 11.27
N ASN A 378 11.14 -10.25 10.61
CA ASN A 378 10.14 -11.30 10.73
C ASN A 378 9.73 -11.81 9.33
N PHE A 379 10.34 -12.90 8.91
CA PHE A 379 10.07 -13.50 7.60
C PHE A 379 8.63 -13.98 7.44
N ILE A 380 7.98 -14.47 8.50
CA ILE A 380 6.59 -14.95 8.42
C ILE A 380 5.65 -13.79 8.07
N GLU A 381 5.82 -12.65 8.72
CA GLU A 381 5.03 -11.44 8.47
C GLU A 381 5.33 -10.85 7.08
N PHE A 382 6.61 -10.74 6.73
CA PHE A 382 7.05 -10.29 5.40
C PHE A 382 6.48 -11.16 4.27
N GLU A 383 6.60 -12.49 4.37
CA GLU A 383 6.13 -13.43 3.35
C GLU A 383 4.60 -13.37 3.22
N LYS A 384 3.87 -13.31 4.34
CA LYS A 384 2.41 -13.11 4.33
C LYS A 384 2.04 -11.82 3.59
N LYS A 385 2.69 -10.70 3.93
CA LYS A 385 2.43 -9.40 3.29
C LYS A 385 2.78 -9.42 1.80
N LEU A 386 3.87 -10.07 1.42
CA LEU A 386 4.27 -10.21 0.03
C LEU A 386 3.23 -10.99 -0.79
N ILE A 387 2.67 -12.07 -0.24
CA ILE A 387 1.59 -12.85 -0.88
C ILE A 387 0.32 -11.98 -1.02
N GLU A 388 -0.05 -11.22 0.02
CA GLU A 388 -1.16 -10.27 -0.08
C GLU A 388 -0.92 -9.21 -1.17
N ASN A 389 0.32 -8.73 -1.32
CA ASN A 389 0.69 -7.79 -2.37
C ASN A 389 0.63 -8.42 -3.76
N LEU A 390 1.06 -9.67 -3.93
CA LEU A 390 0.93 -10.40 -5.19
C LEU A 390 -0.54 -10.54 -5.62
N GLU A 391 -1.45 -10.82 -4.69
CA GLU A 391 -2.88 -10.87 -4.96
C GLU A 391 -3.47 -9.50 -5.34
N LYS A 392 -2.97 -8.40 -4.74
CA LYS A 392 -3.34 -7.04 -5.15
C LYS A 392 -2.82 -6.72 -6.54
N VAL A 393 -1.57 -7.05 -6.84
CA VAL A 393 -0.95 -6.90 -8.17
C VAL A 393 -1.77 -7.63 -9.21
N LYS A 394 -2.16 -8.89 -8.94
CA LYS A 394 -3.04 -9.67 -9.83
C LYS A 394 -4.32 -8.90 -10.18
N LYS A 395 -5.05 -8.41 -9.17
CA LYS A 395 -6.29 -7.66 -9.37
C LYS A 395 -6.08 -6.35 -10.13
N ASN A 396 -5.02 -5.61 -9.80
CA ASN A 396 -4.70 -4.34 -10.45
C ASN A 396 -4.35 -4.56 -11.93
N LEU A 397 -3.49 -5.54 -12.24
CA LEU A 397 -3.12 -5.83 -13.62
C LEU A 397 -4.29 -6.42 -14.42
N ALA A 398 -5.11 -7.28 -13.82
CA ALA A 398 -6.32 -7.80 -14.46
C ALA A 398 -7.28 -6.67 -14.90
N SER A 399 -7.35 -5.58 -14.14
CA SER A 399 -8.22 -4.44 -14.47
C SER A 399 -7.81 -3.72 -15.76
N ILE A 400 -6.52 -3.77 -16.13
CA ILE A 400 -6.00 -3.18 -17.38
C ILE A 400 -6.63 -3.87 -18.58
N PHE A 401 -6.78 -5.19 -18.53
CA PHE A 401 -7.27 -6.01 -19.64
C PHE A 401 -8.77 -6.29 -19.57
N ARG A 402 -9.52 -5.50 -18.80
CA ARG A 402 -10.97 -5.68 -18.65
C ARG A 402 -11.70 -5.45 -19.98
N THR A 403 -12.76 -6.22 -20.19
CA THR A 403 -13.67 -6.10 -21.34
C THR A 403 -14.11 -4.64 -21.55
N GLY A 404 -14.01 -4.17 -22.79
CA GLY A 404 -14.30 -2.79 -23.18
C GLY A 404 -13.08 -1.87 -23.22
N ASN A 405 -11.92 -2.29 -22.68
CA ASN A 405 -10.70 -1.50 -22.78
C ASN A 405 -9.89 -1.85 -24.04
N LEU A 406 -10.19 -1.16 -25.14
CA LEU A 406 -9.44 -1.30 -26.41
C LEU A 406 -7.97 -0.88 -26.29
N GLU A 407 -7.65 0.03 -25.36
CA GLU A 407 -6.27 0.47 -25.15
C GLU A 407 -5.38 -0.65 -24.59
N ALA A 408 -5.97 -1.69 -23.98
CA ALA A 408 -5.23 -2.82 -23.43
C ALA A 408 -4.41 -3.54 -24.51
N LEU A 409 -4.97 -3.75 -25.70
CA LEU A 409 -4.24 -4.35 -26.84
C LEU A 409 -3.19 -3.39 -27.39
N ASN A 410 -3.48 -2.08 -27.38
CA ASN A 410 -2.53 -1.04 -27.75
C ASN A 410 -1.39 -0.87 -26.73
N SER A 411 -1.57 -1.33 -25.50
CA SER A 411 -0.53 -1.32 -24.47
C SER A 411 0.50 -2.44 -24.61
N LEU A 412 0.23 -3.48 -25.42
CA LEU A 412 1.18 -4.56 -25.69
C LEU A 412 2.43 -4.01 -26.39
N ASP A 413 3.61 -4.41 -25.91
CA ASP A 413 4.89 -3.92 -26.41
C ASP A 413 5.14 -4.37 -27.86
N GLU A 414 4.77 -5.62 -28.17
CA GLU A 414 4.68 -6.14 -29.54
C GLU A 414 3.21 -6.34 -29.92
N LYS A 415 2.85 -6.02 -31.15
CA LYS A 415 1.48 -6.26 -31.64
C LYS A 415 1.32 -7.68 -32.15
N PRO A 416 0.30 -8.44 -31.69
CA PRO A 416 0.11 -9.81 -32.14
C PRO A 416 -0.01 -9.92 -33.67
N HIS A 417 -0.71 -8.98 -34.31
CA HIS A 417 -0.88 -8.97 -35.77
C HIS A 417 0.43 -8.83 -36.54
N ILE A 418 1.42 -8.08 -36.02
CA ILE A 418 2.74 -7.94 -36.65
C ILE A 418 3.48 -9.27 -36.60
N SER A 419 3.48 -9.94 -35.45
CA SER A 419 4.11 -11.26 -35.29
C SER A 419 3.48 -12.31 -36.22
N ILE A 420 2.14 -12.34 -36.27
CA ILE A 420 1.38 -13.20 -37.18
C ILE A 420 1.71 -12.88 -38.65
N ALA A 421 1.69 -11.61 -39.04
CA ALA A 421 1.96 -11.18 -40.41
C ALA A 421 3.38 -11.57 -40.85
N LYS A 422 4.38 -11.37 -39.99
CA LYS A 422 5.77 -11.78 -40.25
C LYS A 422 5.88 -13.28 -40.54
N ASN A 423 5.11 -14.10 -39.84
CA ASN A 423 5.13 -15.55 -40.00
C ASN A 423 4.38 -16.02 -41.27
N ILE A 424 3.29 -15.35 -41.66
CA ILE A 424 2.41 -15.82 -42.75
C ILE A 424 2.72 -15.16 -44.10
N LEU A 425 3.10 -13.88 -44.14
CA LEU A 425 3.21 -13.12 -45.39
C LEU A 425 4.40 -13.50 -46.27
N GLY A 426 5.41 -14.18 -45.74
CA GLY A 426 6.49 -14.76 -46.54
C GLY A 426 7.19 -13.75 -47.48
N CYS A 427 7.46 -14.17 -48.71
CA CYS A 427 8.11 -13.35 -49.73
C CYS A 427 7.20 -12.21 -50.21
N THR A 428 7.67 -10.96 -50.10
CA THR A 428 6.90 -9.74 -50.41
C THR A 428 7.09 -9.23 -51.83
N LYS A 429 7.89 -9.92 -52.67
CA LYS A 429 8.17 -9.53 -54.06
C LYS A 429 6.92 -9.62 -54.93
N ARG A 430 6.82 -8.79 -55.95
CA ARG A 430 5.66 -8.67 -56.85
C ARG A 430 6.01 -8.97 -58.30
N CYS A 431 5.08 -9.56 -59.04
CA CYS A 431 5.26 -9.84 -60.45
C CYS A 431 5.57 -8.53 -61.18
N PRO A 432 6.62 -8.46 -62.01
CA PRO A 432 7.01 -7.22 -62.66
C PRO A 432 6.00 -6.75 -63.72
N LEU A 433 5.15 -7.64 -64.22
CA LEU A 433 4.15 -7.32 -65.25
C LEU A 433 2.80 -6.92 -64.67
N CYS A 434 2.35 -7.63 -63.63
CA CYS A 434 1.00 -7.44 -63.10
C CYS A 434 0.97 -7.14 -61.60
N TYR A 435 2.10 -7.00 -60.91
CA TYR A 435 2.20 -6.70 -59.47
C TYR A 435 1.59 -7.69 -58.48
N VAL A 436 1.11 -8.87 -58.90
CA VAL A 436 0.66 -9.90 -57.95
C VAL A 436 1.83 -10.37 -57.06
N ILE A 437 1.56 -10.62 -55.78
CA ILE A 437 2.58 -11.04 -54.82
C ILE A 437 3.06 -12.48 -55.05
N CYS A 438 4.31 -12.75 -54.70
CA CYS A 438 4.85 -14.11 -54.65
C CYS A 438 4.20 -14.87 -53.49
N ILE A 439 3.87 -16.15 -53.72
CA ILE A 439 3.18 -16.98 -52.72
C ILE A 439 4.11 -17.77 -51.79
N LYS A 440 5.40 -17.74 -52.06
CA LYS A 440 6.42 -18.54 -51.36
C LYS A 440 6.81 -17.91 -50.01
N ALA A 441 7.44 -18.71 -49.15
CA ALA A 441 7.98 -18.30 -47.87
C ALA A 441 9.07 -17.20 -48.01
N SER A 442 9.41 -16.52 -46.92
CA SER A 442 10.49 -15.54 -46.88
C SER A 442 11.82 -16.17 -47.29
N ASP A 443 12.64 -15.41 -48.04
CA ASP A 443 13.99 -15.80 -48.48
C ASP A 443 14.07 -17.17 -49.17
N HIS A 444 12.99 -17.59 -49.82
CA HIS A 444 12.94 -18.86 -50.53
C HIS A 444 14.01 -18.93 -51.63
N PRO A 445 14.66 -20.10 -51.85
CA PRO A 445 15.52 -20.29 -53.01
C PRO A 445 14.71 -20.34 -54.31
N GLY A 446 15.38 -20.07 -55.43
CA GLY A 446 14.80 -20.17 -56.77
C GLY A 446 13.88 -19.00 -57.15
N GLU A 447 13.15 -19.17 -58.26
CA GLU A 447 12.39 -18.10 -58.91
C GLU A 447 11.10 -17.73 -58.15
N HIS A 448 10.72 -16.46 -58.18
CA HIS A 448 9.44 -16.00 -57.69
C HIS A 448 8.29 -16.49 -58.58
N SER A 449 7.15 -16.81 -57.97
CA SER A 449 5.97 -17.27 -58.72
C SER A 449 4.69 -16.95 -57.97
N ALA A 450 3.60 -16.84 -58.72
CA ALA A 450 2.24 -16.74 -58.22
C ALA A 450 1.33 -17.68 -59.02
N PRO A 451 0.40 -18.40 -58.38
CA PRO A 451 -0.50 -19.32 -59.08
C PRO A 451 -1.61 -18.58 -59.86
N TYR A 452 -2.00 -17.40 -59.40
CA TYR A 452 -3.13 -16.64 -59.96
C TYR A 452 -2.69 -15.21 -60.27
N HIS A 453 -2.68 -14.86 -61.55
CA HIS A 453 -2.41 -13.51 -62.01
C HIS A 453 -3.71 -12.85 -62.49
N TYR A 454 -3.81 -11.53 -62.31
CA TYR A 454 -4.98 -10.75 -62.70
C TYR A 454 -4.77 -10.04 -64.05
N PRO A 455 -5.87 -9.60 -64.72
CA PRO A 455 -5.79 -8.84 -65.97
C PRO A 455 -4.83 -7.65 -65.84
N LEU A 456 -3.99 -7.42 -66.84
CA LEU A 456 -3.00 -6.35 -66.77
C LEU A 456 -3.63 -4.95 -66.64
N GLY A 457 -4.87 -4.77 -67.10
CA GLY A 457 -5.67 -3.58 -66.89
C GLY A 457 -5.93 -3.25 -65.41
N VAL A 458 -5.93 -4.26 -64.52
CA VAL A 458 -6.02 -4.03 -63.06
C VAL A 458 -4.79 -3.24 -62.58
N ALA A 459 -3.62 -3.54 -63.15
CA ALA A 459 -2.35 -2.84 -62.92
C ALA A 459 -2.20 -1.54 -63.75
N GLY A 460 -3.24 -1.12 -64.48
CA GLY A 460 -3.23 0.11 -65.28
C GLY A 460 -2.60 -0.02 -66.67
N VAL A 461 -2.23 -1.23 -67.09
CA VAL A 461 -1.73 -1.46 -68.44
C VAL A 461 -2.87 -1.29 -69.45
N HIS A 462 -2.63 -0.48 -70.47
CA HIS A 462 -3.59 -0.17 -71.52
C HIS A 462 -2.92 -0.18 -72.90
N ASP A 463 -3.73 -0.39 -73.94
CA ASP A 463 -3.28 -0.20 -75.32
C ASP A 463 -2.96 1.27 -75.55
N GLU A 464 -1.81 1.57 -76.14
CA GLU A 464 -1.36 2.95 -76.26
C GLU A 464 -2.19 3.80 -77.23
N LYS A 465 -2.78 3.16 -78.24
CA LYS A 465 -3.56 3.82 -79.30
C LYS A 465 -5.00 4.03 -78.85
N THR A 466 -5.66 2.98 -78.36
CA THR A 466 -7.07 3.04 -77.96
C THR A 466 -7.26 3.54 -76.53
N LYS A 467 -6.20 3.49 -75.72
CA LYS A 467 -6.23 3.70 -74.26
C LYS A 467 -7.09 2.69 -73.51
N GLU A 468 -7.57 1.62 -74.16
CA GLU A 468 -8.37 0.59 -73.51
C GLU A 468 -7.49 -0.25 -72.59
N LEU A 469 -7.94 -0.51 -71.36
CA LEU A 469 -7.22 -1.35 -70.40
C LEU A 469 -7.10 -2.80 -70.91
N VAL A 470 -5.97 -3.45 -70.67
CA VAL A 470 -5.67 -4.80 -71.18
C VAL A 470 -6.44 -5.88 -70.40
N LEU A 471 -7.11 -6.78 -71.10
CA LEU A 471 -7.93 -7.84 -70.50
C LEU A 471 -7.12 -9.11 -70.20
N GLU A 472 -6.05 -9.32 -70.94
CA GLU A 472 -5.21 -10.49 -70.82
C GLU A 472 -4.35 -10.42 -69.54
N THR A 473 -4.08 -11.58 -68.95
CA THR A 473 -3.13 -11.70 -67.84
C THR A 473 -1.72 -11.87 -68.38
N CYS A 474 -0.69 -11.59 -67.56
CA CYS A 474 0.69 -11.78 -68.00
C CYS A 474 1.02 -13.23 -68.40
N ASN A 475 0.34 -14.22 -67.83
CA ASN A 475 0.57 -15.65 -68.14
C ASN A 475 0.02 -16.03 -69.51
N VAL A 476 -1.02 -15.33 -69.98
CA VAL A 476 -1.53 -15.49 -71.36
C VAL A 476 -0.62 -14.77 -72.34
N LEU A 477 -0.15 -13.57 -71.98
CA LEU A 477 0.69 -12.77 -72.86
C LEU A 477 2.13 -13.30 -72.97
N SER A 478 2.63 -13.99 -71.95
CA SER A 478 4.00 -14.56 -71.92
C SER A 478 4.23 -15.70 -72.93
N VAL A 479 3.20 -16.15 -73.66
CA VAL A 479 3.34 -17.08 -74.79
C VAL A 479 3.02 -16.44 -76.15
N GLY A 480 2.57 -15.19 -76.16
CA GLY A 480 2.17 -14.47 -77.36
C GLY A 480 3.27 -13.64 -78.01
N GLU A 481 2.94 -13.03 -79.15
CA GLU A 481 3.81 -12.10 -79.89
C GLU A 481 3.56 -10.62 -79.53
N LEU A 482 2.71 -10.36 -78.53
CA LEU A 482 2.41 -9.00 -78.10
C LEU A 482 3.61 -8.37 -77.37
N ASN A 483 3.69 -7.05 -77.45
CA ASN A 483 4.79 -6.27 -76.87
C ASN A 483 4.30 -5.45 -75.68
N PHE A 484 5.21 -5.16 -74.76
CA PHE A 484 5.05 -4.19 -73.68
C PHE A 484 6.23 -3.23 -73.68
N ARG A 485 6.01 -2.07 -73.05
CA ARG A 485 7.06 -1.15 -72.70
C ARG A 485 6.69 -0.41 -71.43
N ASN A 486 7.68 -0.17 -70.59
CA ASN A 486 7.52 0.55 -69.34
C ASN A 486 8.86 1.19 -68.96
N TYR A 487 8.96 1.68 -67.73
CA TYR A 487 10.19 2.26 -67.23
C TYR A 487 11.37 1.27 -67.24
N ASP A 488 11.15 0.02 -66.82
CA ASP A 488 12.19 -1.02 -66.76
C ASP A 488 12.73 -1.41 -68.15
N THR A 489 11.91 -1.25 -69.19
CA THR A 489 12.35 -1.44 -70.58
C THR A 489 12.95 -0.18 -71.22
N HIS A 490 13.18 0.88 -70.43
CA HIS A 490 13.54 2.21 -70.95
C HIS A 490 12.58 2.71 -72.04
N HIS A 491 11.29 2.40 -71.89
CA HIS A 491 10.24 2.71 -72.86
C HIS A 491 10.46 2.13 -74.27
N LYS A 492 11.29 1.09 -74.40
CA LYS A 492 11.45 0.30 -75.63
C LYS A 492 10.46 -0.85 -75.64
N TRP A 493 10.02 -1.24 -76.83
CA TRP A 493 9.12 -2.38 -77.01
C TRP A 493 9.88 -3.69 -76.81
N HIS A 494 9.36 -4.53 -75.92
CA HIS A 494 9.84 -5.89 -75.67
C HIS A 494 8.66 -6.86 -75.78
N LYS A 495 8.89 -8.05 -76.33
CA LYS A 495 7.84 -9.08 -76.37
C LYS A 495 7.57 -9.61 -74.98
N TYR A 496 6.30 -9.84 -74.65
CA TYR A 496 5.91 -10.43 -73.37
C TYR A 496 6.56 -11.80 -73.13
N LYS A 497 6.72 -12.62 -74.17
CA LYS A 497 7.41 -13.92 -74.05
C LYS A 497 8.90 -13.82 -73.71
N ASP A 498 9.52 -12.68 -74.00
CA ASP A 498 10.94 -12.42 -73.75
C ASP A 498 11.17 -11.56 -72.50
N TYR A 499 10.16 -11.45 -71.61
CA TYR A 499 10.21 -10.58 -70.42
C TYR A 499 11.45 -10.80 -69.54
N ARG A 500 11.95 -12.04 -69.47
CA ARG A 500 13.14 -12.41 -68.68
C ARG A 500 14.43 -11.73 -69.15
N SER A 501 14.44 -11.15 -70.35
CA SER A 501 15.59 -10.42 -70.92
C SER A 501 15.66 -8.94 -70.52
N VAL A 502 14.64 -8.40 -69.85
CA VAL A 502 14.54 -6.96 -69.55
C VAL A 502 15.57 -6.51 -68.52
N VAL A 503 15.45 -7.00 -67.29
CA VAL A 503 16.39 -6.77 -66.17
C VAL A 503 16.42 -8.00 -65.26
N GLU A 504 17.41 -8.09 -64.37
CA GLU A 504 17.58 -9.24 -63.48
C GLU A 504 16.33 -9.52 -62.62
N TYR A 505 15.58 -8.48 -62.26
CA TYR A 505 14.32 -8.65 -61.54
C TYR A 505 13.25 -9.39 -62.35
N TYR A 506 13.19 -9.21 -63.67
CA TYR A 506 12.21 -9.94 -64.51
C TYR A 506 12.66 -11.39 -64.70
N LYS A 507 13.97 -11.60 -64.82
CA LYS A 507 14.57 -12.93 -64.93
C LYS A 507 14.30 -13.80 -63.71
N SER A 508 14.22 -13.21 -62.52
CA SER A 508 13.94 -13.93 -61.27
C SER A 508 12.49 -14.39 -61.10
N TRP A 509 11.58 -14.04 -62.01
CA TRP A 509 10.18 -14.46 -61.99
C TRP A 509 9.89 -15.60 -62.95
N ASN A 510 9.11 -16.58 -62.49
CA ASN A 510 8.54 -17.65 -63.30
C ASN A 510 7.04 -17.43 -63.56
N ILE A 511 6.72 -16.78 -64.67
CA ILE A 511 5.35 -16.56 -65.13
C ILE A 511 4.93 -17.72 -66.03
N VAL A 512 4.40 -18.78 -65.41
CA VAL A 512 4.00 -20.01 -66.10
C VAL A 512 2.70 -19.81 -66.87
N PRO A 513 2.63 -20.16 -68.16
CA PRO A 513 1.39 -20.09 -68.93
C PRO A 513 0.31 -20.98 -68.29
N VAL A 514 -0.87 -20.42 -68.01
CA VAL A 514 -1.95 -21.14 -67.31
C VAL A 514 -2.84 -21.86 -68.32
N SER A 515 -3.15 -23.13 -68.05
CA SER A 515 -4.07 -23.96 -68.85
C SER A 515 -5.53 -23.92 -68.37
N SER A 516 -5.81 -23.40 -67.16
CA SER A 516 -7.15 -23.39 -66.56
C SER A 516 -7.82 -22.00 -66.58
N LEU A 517 -9.05 -21.94 -67.11
CA LEU A 517 -9.90 -20.75 -67.11
C LEU A 517 -10.39 -20.36 -65.71
N GLN A 518 -10.48 -21.31 -64.77
CA GLN A 518 -11.01 -21.10 -63.42
C GLN A 518 -10.08 -20.25 -62.54
N ALA A 519 -8.77 -20.34 -62.76
CA ALA A 519 -7.70 -19.63 -62.04
C ALA A 519 -7.83 -18.09 -62.09
N SER A 520 -8.66 -17.55 -62.98
CA SER A 520 -8.82 -16.11 -63.21
C SER A 520 -10.25 -15.60 -63.03
N LEU A 521 -11.22 -16.47 -62.68
CA LEU A 521 -12.64 -16.10 -62.65
C LEU A 521 -12.93 -14.93 -61.70
N TYR A 522 -12.34 -14.95 -60.50
CA TYR A 522 -12.46 -13.84 -59.55
C TYR A 522 -12.06 -12.50 -60.17
N TRP A 523 -10.85 -12.42 -60.71
CA TRP A 523 -10.32 -11.16 -61.23
C TRP A 523 -10.99 -10.72 -62.53
N LYS A 524 -11.49 -11.67 -63.33
CA LYS A 524 -12.36 -11.38 -64.49
C LYS A 524 -13.67 -10.74 -64.04
N TRP A 525 -14.28 -11.27 -62.98
CA TRP A 525 -15.48 -10.69 -62.39
C TRP A 525 -15.19 -9.30 -61.83
N VAL A 526 -14.15 -9.14 -60.99
CA VAL A 526 -13.76 -7.83 -60.42
C VAL A 526 -13.54 -6.79 -61.51
N PHE A 527 -12.77 -7.14 -62.54
CA PHE A 527 -12.50 -6.22 -63.65
C PHE A 527 -13.75 -5.89 -64.45
N SER A 528 -14.66 -6.85 -64.65
CA SER A 528 -15.95 -6.62 -65.32
C SER A 528 -16.85 -5.68 -64.51
N GLN A 529 -16.93 -5.88 -63.19
CA GLN A 529 -17.77 -5.07 -62.30
C GLN A 529 -17.27 -3.62 -62.21
N PHE A 530 -15.97 -3.43 -62.05
CA PHE A 530 -15.37 -2.12 -61.80
C PHE A 530 -14.65 -1.51 -63.01
N SER A 531 -15.02 -1.93 -64.23
CA SER A 531 -14.31 -1.51 -65.45
C SER A 531 -14.26 0.00 -65.66
N LYS A 532 -15.33 0.73 -65.29
CA LYS A 532 -15.39 2.20 -65.40
C LYS A 532 -14.53 2.88 -64.34
N GLU A 533 -14.54 2.33 -63.14
CA GLU A 533 -13.77 2.81 -61.99
C GLU A 533 -12.27 2.61 -62.22
N PHE A 534 -11.86 1.46 -62.74
CA PHE A 534 -10.48 1.21 -63.16
C PHE A 534 -10.05 2.16 -64.28
N ALA A 535 -10.87 2.36 -65.31
CA ALA A 535 -10.59 3.31 -66.39
C ALA A 535 -10.41 4.74 -65.85
N LYS A 536 -11.27 5.18 -64.94
CA LYS A 536 -11.14 6.49 -64.28
C LYS A 536 -9.88 6.58 -63.41
N TYR A 537 -9.61 5.56 -62.59
CA TYR A 537 -8.47 5.55 -61.67
C TYR A 537 -7.12 5.59 -62.41
N HIS A 538 -7.00 4.84 -63.52
CA HIS A 538 -5.79 4.76 -64.34
C HIS A 538 -5.73 5.78 -65.48
N VAL A 539 -6.66 6.75 -65.52
CA VAL A 539 -6.76 7.76 -66.60
C VAL A 539 -6.71 7.12 -68.00
N SER A 540 -7.54 6.11 -68.18
CA SER A 540 -7.60 5.23 -69.36
C SER A 540 -9.05 5.10 -69.88
N SER A 541 -9.23 4.43 -71.01
CA SER A 541 -10.53 4.13 -71.61
C SER A 541 -11.06 2.78 -71.10
N CYS A 542 -12.39 2.67 -71.01
CA CYS A 542 -13.05 1.41 -70.66
C CYS A 542 -12.80 0.36 -71.74
N SER A 543 -12.32 -0.82 -71.35
CA SER A 543 -12.16 -1.95 -72.25
C SER A 543 -13.51 -2.51 -72.71
N LYS A 544 -13.53 -3.09 -73.90
CA LYS A 544 -14.68 -3.87 -74.38
C LYS A 544 -14.72 -5.23 -73.68
N ILE A 545 -15.30 -5.26 -72.48
CA ILE A 545 -15.41 -6.47 -71.65
C ILE A 545 -16.20 -7.56 -72.42
N PRO A 546 -15.63 -8.78 -72.58
CA PRO A 546 -16.31 -9.90 -73.24
C PRO A 546 -17.60 -10.30 -72.53
N LEU A 547 -18.60 -10.75 -73.29
CA LEU A 547 -19.89 -11.16 -72.74
C LEU A 547 -19.73 -12.24 -71.66
N GLN A 548 -18.77 -13.16 -71.84
CA GLN A 548 -18.50 -14.24 -70.90
C GLN A 548 -18.08 -13.75 -69.51
N TRP A 549 -17.49 -12.56 -69.39
CA TRP A 549 -17.10 -12.00 -68.09
C TRP A 549 -18.28 -11.32 -67.40
N LYS A 550 -19.18 -10.73 -68.18
CA LYS A 550 -20.39 -10.04 -67.69
C LYS A 550 -21.42 -11.00 -67.11
N ILE A 551 -21.39 -12.26 -67.52
CA ILE A 551 -22.33 -13.31 -67.08
C ILE A 551 -21.75 -14.24 -65.99
N ILE A 552 -20.55 -13.95 -65.46
CA ILE A 552 -19.97 -14.74 -64.36
C ILE A 552 -20.89 -14.61 -63.14
N MET A 553 -21.39 -15.75 -62.64
CA MET A 553 -22.25 -15.77 -61.47
C MET A 553 -21.44 -15.61 -60.18
N GLU A 554 -22.03 -14.97 -59.16
CA GLU A 554 -21.38 -14.80 -57.86
C GLU A 554 -20.99 -16.14 -57.21
N GLU A 555 -21.79 -17.19 -57.42
CA GLU A 555 -21.49 -18.54 -56.94
C GLU A 555 -20.22 -19.12 -57.59
N ASP A 556 -20.00 -18.86 -58.88
CA ASP A 556 -18.77 -19.27 -59.59
C ASP A 556 -17.55 -18.54 -59.04
N VAL A 557 -17.70 -17.25 -58.68
CA VAL A 557 -16.63 -16.48 -58.04
C VAL A 557 -16.29 -17.08 -56.68
N LYS A 558 -17.30 -17.32 -55.82
CA LYS A 558 -17.09 -17.94 -54.51
C LYS A 558 -16.42 -19.32 -54.64
N ASN A 559 -16.86 -20.14 -55.59
CA ASN A 559 -16.26 -21.45 -55.85
C ASN A 559 -14.82 -21.33 -56.36
N SER A 560 -14.50 -20.33 -57.18
CA SER A 560 -13.12 -20.07 -57.59
C SER A 560 -12.20 -19.73 -56.42
N ILE A 561 -12.66 -18.94 -55.44
CA ILE A 561 -11.90 -18.64 -54.21
C ILE A 561 -11.72 -19.91 -53.36
N LYS A 562 -12.77 -20.74 -53.23
CA LYS A 562 -12.70 -22.04 -52.51
C LYS A 562 -11.68 -23.01 -53.13
N ILE A 563 -11.48 -22.98 -54.44
CA ILE A 563 -10.43 -23.79 -55.09
C ILE A 563 -9.05 -23.29 -54.67
N MET A 564 -8.82 -21.97 -54.61
CA MET A 564 -7.56 -21.40 -54.12
C MET A 564 -7.23 -21.85 -52.69
N PHE A 565 -8.25 -22.09 -51.86
CA PHE A 565 -8.08 -22.68 -50.53
C PHE A 565 -7.67 -24.16 -50.56
N LYS A 566 -8.23 -24.97 -51.47
CA LYS A 566 -7.97 -26.41 -51.54
C LYS A 566 -6.61 -26.75 -52.13
N ASP A 567 -6.06 -25.90 -52.99
CA ASP A 567 -4.70 -26.06 -53.54
C ASP A 567 -3.58 -25.87 -52.47
N THR A 568 -3.96 -25.72 -51.18
CA THR A 568 -3.05 -25.56 -50.03
C THR A 568 -3.04 -26.73 -49.05
N SER A 569 -3.89 -27.75 -49.25
CA SER A 569 -3.97 -28.94 -48.38
C SER A 569 -3.20 -30.14 -48.89
#